data_AF-A0A7S2R092-F1
#
_entry.id   AF-A0A7S2R092-F1
#
_cell.length_a   1.000
_cell.length_b   1.000
_cell.length_c   1.000
_cell.angle_alpha   90.00
_cell.angle_beta   90.00
_cell.angle_gamma   90.00
#
_symmetry.space_group_name_H-M   'P 1'
#
loop_
_entity.id
_entity.type
_entity.pdbx_description
1 polymer ?
#
loop_
_entity_poly.entity_id
_entity_poly.type
_entity_poly.pdbx_seq_one_letter_code
_entity_poly.pdbx_strand_id
1 'polypeptide(L)'
;SSDILPPNASDINGQQVDLRHTNSWLLKLDQVSTPEIMECMLVNAIAPFVLNSRLKHLMTTHKDNNNNDDDDDDDETTSTVDRYIINVSAMEGKFYRYKMPNHPHTNMAKAALNMLTRTSAEDLAKNNHIYM
;
A
#
# COMPACT_ATOMS: atom_id res chain seq x y z
N SER A 1 -0.97 -17.83 -26.22
CA SER A 1 -1.79 -17.05 -25.26
C SER A 1 -3.08 -17.78 -24.91
N SER A 2 -3.76 -18.43 -25.86
CA SER A 2 -4.97 -19.25 -25.65
C SER A 2 -4.80 -20.53 -24.82
N ASP A 3 -3.60 -21.09 -24.73
CA ASP A 3 -3.41 -22.43 -24.12
C ASP A 3 -3.30 -22.40 -22.59
N ILE A 4 -2.82 -21.28 -22.03
CA ILE A 4 -2.66 -21.08 -20.58
C ILE A 4 -3.81 -20.28 -19.96
N LEU A 5 -4.53 -19.55 -20.80
CA LEU A 5 -5.69 -18.73 -20.48
C LEU A 5 -6.74 -19.04 -21.56
N PRO A 6 -7.50 -20.14 -21.42
CA PRO A 6 -8.48 -20.59 -22.40
C PRO A 6 -9.76 -19.74 -22.36
N PRO A 7 -10.22 -19.16 -23.49
CA PRO A 7 -11.33 -18.19 -23.51
C PRO A 7 -12.69 -18.77 -23.10
N ASN A 8 -12.85 -20.09 -23.12
CA ASN A 8 -14.10 -20.79 -22.81
C ASN A 8 -14.04 -21.57 -21.49
N ALA A 9 -13.06 -21.30 -20.64
CA ALA A 9 -12.97 -21.90 -19.31
C ALA A 9 -12.88 -20.78 -18.27
N SER A 10 -13.90 -20.69 -17.44
CA SER A 10 -13.99 -19.72 -16.35
C SER A 10 -14.09 -20.42 -15.00
N ASP A 11 -13.52 -19.78 -13.97
CA ASP A 11 -13.67 -20.19 -12.59
C ASP A 11 -15.05 -19.81 -12.02
N ILE A 12 -15.25 -20.08 -10.73
CA ILE A 12 -16.51 -19.76 -10.03
C ILE A 12 -16.85 -18.27 -10.00
N ASN A 13 -15.88 -17.39 -10.29
CA ASN A 13 -16.01 -15.93 -10.29
C ASN A 13 -16.19 -15.38 -11.71
N GLY A 14 -16.26 -16.23 -12.73
CA GLY A 14 -16.33 -15.82 -14.14
C GLY A 14 -15.01 -15.31 -14.70
N GLN A 15 -13.89 -15.48 -13.98
CA GLN A 15 -12.56 -15.14 -14.48
C GLN A 15 -12.00 -16.31 -15.30
N GLN A 16 -11.20 -15.99 -16.31
CA GLN A 16 -10.55 -17.00 -17.13
C GLN A 16 -9.65 -17.91 -16.27
N VAL A 17 -9.77 -19.22 -16.44
CA VAL A 17 -8.97 -20.19 -15.68
C VAL A 17 -7.50 -20.05 -16.03
N ASP A 18 -6.65 -19.86 -15.02
CA ASP A 18 -5.20 -19.83 -15.18
C ASP A 18 -4.61 -21.24 -15.09
N LEU A 19 -4.12 -21.76 -16.22
CA LEU A 19 -3.53 -23.10 -16.32
C LEU A 19 -2.00 -23.09 -16.21
N ARG A 20 -1.37 -21.95 -15.87
CA ARG A 20 0.08 -21.89 -15.72
C ARG A 20 0.55 -22.77 -14.56
N HIS A 21 1.51 -23.65 -14.84
CA HIS A 21 2.14 -24.50 -13.81
C HIS A 21 3.08 -23.75 -12.87
N THR A 22 3.48 -22.53 -13.22
CA THR A 22 4.40 -21.72 -12.42
C THR A 22 3.91 -20.28 -12.40
N ASN A 23 3.92 -19.68 -11.22
CA ASN A 23 3.54 -18.29 -11.01
C ASN A 23 4.54 -17.62 -10.06
N SER A 24 4.44 -16.30 -9.92
CA SER A 24 5.35 -15.49 -9.09
C SER A 24 5.36 -15.88 -7.61
N TRP A 25 4.30 -16.53 -7.11
CA TRP A 25 4.21 -17.03 -5.73
C TRP A 25 5.13 -18.23 -5.45
N LEU A 26 5.54 -18.94 -6.50
CA LEU A 26 6.38 -20.14 -6.38
C LEU A 26 7.86 -19.87 -6.66
N LEU A 27 8.23 -18.68 -7.18
CA LEU A 27 9.60 -18.37 -7.56
C LEU A 27 10.53 -18.26 -6.35
N LYS A 28 11.72 -18.83 -6.44
CA LYS A 28 12.84 -18.62 -5.50
C LYS A 28 13.68 -17.40 -5.92
N LEU A 29 14.62 -17.01 -5.06
CA LEU A 29 15.46 -15.81 -5.23
C LEU A 29 16.12 -15.71 -6.62
N ASP A 30 16.71 -16.80 -7.10
CA ASP A 30 17.42 -16.90 -8.38
C ASP A 30 16.49 -16.98 -9.60
N GLN A 31 15.18 -17.11 -9.37
CA GLN A 31 14.17 -17.29 -10.41
C GLN A 31 13.33 -16.03 -10.65
N VAL A 32 13.47 -15.00 -9.81
CA VAL A 32 12.77 -13.72 -9.98
C VAL A 32 13.50 -12.89 -11.04
N SER A 33 12.81 -12.58 -12.13
CA SER A 33 13.36 -11.74 -13.19
C SER A 33 13.44 -10.27 -12.75
N THR A 34 14.33 -9.50 -13.36
CA THR A 34 14.43 -8.05 -13.07
C THR A 34 13.12 -7.29 -13.30
N PRO A 35 12.37 -7.51 -14.40
CA PRO A 35 11.07 -6.85 -14.57
C PRO A 35 10.07 -7.20 -13.45
N GLU A 36 9.99 -8.47 -13.05
CA GLU A 36 9.07 -8.93 -12.00
C GLU A 36 9.33 -8.25 -10.64
N ILE A 37 10.59 -8.17 -10.20
CA ILE A 37 10.92 -7.47 -8.94
C ILE A 37 10.63 -5.97 -9.03
N MET A 38 10.89 -5.34 -10.18
CA MET A 38 10.61 -3.91 -10.38
C MET A 38 9.11 -3.64 -10.33
N GLU A 39 8.30 -4.41 -11.04
CA GLU A 39 6.84 -4.27 -11.06
C GLU A 39 6.22 -4.56 -9.69
N CYS A 40 6.66 -5.64 -9.04
CA CYS A 40 6.19 -5.99 -7.70
C CYS A 40 6.44 -4.86 -6.69
N MET A 41 7.66 -4.30 -6.67
CA MET A 41 8.01 -3.16 -5.82
C MET A 41 7.25 -1.89 -6.20
N LEU A 42 7.12 -1.62 -7.50
CA LEU A 42 6.44 -0.44 -8.01
C LEU A 42 4.98 -0.42 -7.54
N VAL A 43 4.28 -1.54 -7.71
CA VAL A 43 2.87 -1.66 -7.36
C VAL A 43 2.66 -1.74 -5.84
N ASN A 44 3.47 -2.52 -5.13
CA ASN A 44 3.20 -2.84 -3.72
C ASN A 44 3.87 -1.91 -2.70
N ALA A 45 4.85 -1.09 -3.10
CA ALA A 45 5.58 -0.23 -2.18
C ALA A 45 5.75 1.21 -2.71
N ILE A 46 6.26 1.38 -3.93
CA ILE A 46 6.60 2.71 -4.47
C ILE A 46 5.34 3.52 -4.78
N ALA A 47 4.36 2.95 -5.48
CA ALA A 47 3.11 3.64 -5.80
C ALA A 47 2.35 4.04 -4.51
N PRO A 48 2.16 3.16 -3.50
CA PRO A 48 1.62 3.56 -2.21
C PRO A 48 2.40 4.69 -1.54
N PHE A 49 3.73 4.65 -1.56
CA PHE A 49 4.56 5.74 -1.02
C PHE A 49 4.26 7.08 -1.69
N VAL A 50 4.28 7.12 -3.03
CA VAL A 50 4.02 8.34 -3.80
C VAL A 50 2.60 8.86 -3.56
N LEU A 51 1.61 7.96 -3.52
CA LEU A 51 0.22 8.32 -3.22
C LEU A 51 0.09 8.92 -1.82
N ASN A 52 0.63 8.28 -0.80
CA ASN A 52 0.57 8.76 0.59
C ASN A 52 1.27 10.12 0.74
N SER A 53 2.43 10.29 0.09
CA SER A 53 3.19 11.55 0.10
C SER A 53 2.39 12.70 -0.52
N ARG A 54 1.73 12.48 -1.66
CA ARG A 54 0.91 13.51 -2.32
C ARG A 54 -0.40 13.76 -1.61
N LEU A 55 -1.04 12.70 -1.10
CA LEU A 55 -2.31 12.77 -0.41
C LEU A 55 -2.19 13.55 0.91
N LYS A 56 -1.07 13.44 1.63
CA LYS A 56 -0.80 14.23 2.85
C LYS A 56 -1.08 15.71 2.64
N HIS A 57 -0.57 16.29 1.55
CA HIS A 57 -0.75 17.72 1.26
C HIS A 57 -2.23 18.11 1.07
N LEU A 58 -3.00 17.26 0.38
CA LEU A 58 -4.44 17.47 0.17
C LEU A 58 -5.24 17.29 1.47
N MET A 59 -4.82 16.37 2.33
CA MET A 59 -5.47 16.11 3.62
C MET A 59 -5.23 17.23 4.63
N THR A 60 -4.17 18.03 4.47
CA THR A 60 -3.85 19.15 5.36
C THR A 60 -4.30 20.52 4.84
N THR A 61 -4.72 20.64 3.58
CA THR A 61 -5.06 21.93 2.94
C THR A 61 -6.10 22.75 3.72
N HIS A 62 -7.13 22.11 4.29
CA HIS A 62 -8.16 22.81 5.07
C HIS A 62 -7.67 23.34 6.43
N LYS A 63 -6.58 22.78 6.96
CA LYS A 63 -5.97 23.25 8.23
C LYS A 63 -5.20 24.55 8.03
N ASP A 64 -4.61 24.75 6.84
CA ASP A 64 -3.78 25.92 6.54
C ASP A 64 -4.62 27.17 6.20
N ASN A 65 -5.84 26.99 5.67
CA ASN A 65 -6.72 28.10 5.27
C ASN A 65 -7.48 28.76 6.44
N ASN A 66 -7.62 28.09 7.58
CA ASN A 66 -8.29 28.62 8.78
C ASN A 66 -7.34 29.37 9.73
N ASN A 67 -6.06 29.50 9.39
CA ASN A 67 -5.08 30.23 10.22
C ASN A 67 -4.94 31.71 9.80
N ASN A 68 -5.84 32.23 8.96
CA ASN A 68 -5.79 33.59 8.39
C ASN A 68 -6.98 34.47 8.81
N ASP A 69 -7.58 34.22 9.97
CA ASP A 69 -8.60 35.12 10.52
C ASP A 69 -8.00 35.88 11.72
N ASP A 70 -7.72 37.16 11.48
CA ASP A 70 -7.45 38.23 12.46
C ASP A 70 -8.73 38.58 13.27
N ASP A 71 -9.60 37.60 13.56
CA ASP A 71 -10.87 37.86 14.24
C ASP A 71 -10.87 37.34 15.68
N ASP A 72 -11.01 38.31 16.57
CA ASP A 72 -11.05 38.32 18.02
C ASP A 72 -12.35 37.66 18.56
N ASP A 73 -12.72 36.48 18.05
CA ASP A 73 -13.92 35.76 18.46
C ASP A 73 -13.62 34.32 18.90
N ASP A 74 -14.01 34.04 20.15
CA ASP A 74 -13.73 32.87 20.98
C ASP A 74 -14.51 31.62 20.51
N ASP A 75 -14.53 31.32 19.21
CA ASP A 75 -15.23 30.13 18.67
C ASP A 75 -14.34 28.88 18.72
N GLU A 76 -14.25 28.34 19.94
CA GLU A 76 -13.59 27.10 20.35
C GLU A 76 -14.24 25.84 19.70
N THR A 77 -14.52 25.80 18.40
CA THR A 77 -15.12 24.60 17.77
C THR A 77 -14.74 24.36 16.31
N THR A 78 -13.55 24.78 15.84
CA THR A 78 -12.99 24.16 14.62
C THR A 78 -12.46 22.76 14.93
N SER A 79 -13.37 21.79 15.08
CA SER A 79 -13.03 20.37 15.31
C SER A 79 -12.21 19.85 14.13
N THR A 80 -10.96 19.46 14.40
CA THR A 80 -10.10 18.86 13.38
C THR A 80 -10.64 17.47 13.04
N VAL A 81 -11.19 17.29 11.85
CA VAL A 81 -11.71 15.98 11.42
C VAL A 81 -10.57 14.97 11.27
N ASP A 82 -10.72 13.81 11.92
CA ASP A 82 -9.82 12.68 11.77
C ASP A 82 -9.89 12.09 10.36
N ARG A 83 -8.73 11.74 9.80
CA ARG A 83 -8.62 11.17 8.46
C ARG A 83 -7.78 9.91 8.49
N TYR A 84 -7.97 9.03 7.50
CA TYR A 84 -7.40 7.68 7.53
C TYR A 84 -6.77 7.30 6.18
N ILE A 85 -5.61 6.66 6.22
CA ILE A 85 -4.94 6.04 5.07
C ILE A 85 -4.78 4.56 5.37
N ILE A 86 -5.47 3.68 4.64
CA ILE A 86 -5.38 2.23 4.88
C ILE A 86 -4.49 1.58 3.82
N ASN A 87 -3.24 1.28 4.18
CA ASN A 87 -2.35 0.49 3.34
C ASN A 87 -2.64 -1.00 3.49
N VAL A 88 -3.09 -1.66 2.42
CA VAL A 88 -3.36 -3.11 2.45
C VAL A 88 -2.09 -3.91 2.17
N SER A 89 -1.60 -4.59 3.21
CA SER A 89 -0.42 -5.44 3.16
C SER A 89 -0.76 -6.93 3.39
N ALA A 90 0.25 -7.77 3.60
CA ALA A 90 0.12 -9.19 3.87
C ALA A 90 0.93 -9.61 5.10
N MET A 91 0.52 -10.72 5.74
CA MET A 91 1.25 -11.34 6.85
C MET A 91 2.69 -11.74 6.46
N GLU A 92 2.89 -11.95 5.17
CA GLU A 92 4.15 -12.16 4.47
C GLU A 92 5.17 -11.01 4.61
N GLY A 93 4.73 -9.78 4.86
CA GLY A 93 5.62 -8.66 5.16
C GLY A 93 6.13 -8.60 6.61
N LYS A 94 5.73 -9.55 7.49
CA LYS A 94 6.16 -9.58 8.90
C LYS A 94 7.44 -10.39 9.08
N PHE A 95 8.45 -9.81 9.74
CA PHE A 95 9.75 -10.46 10.00
C PHE A 95 9.66 -11.63 10.98
N TYR A 96 8.90 -11.48 12.06
CA TYR A 96 8.80 -12.48 13.14
C TYR A 96 7.78 -13.59 12.84
N ARG A 97 7.88 -14.20 11.66
CA ARG A 97 7.08 -15.37 11.26
C ARG A 97 7.93 -16.32 10.44
N TYR A 98 7.57 -17.60 10.46
CA TYR A 98 8.14 -18.57 9.53
C TYR A 98 7.92 -18.12 8.08
N LYS A 99 8.94 -18.31 7.23
CA LYS A 99 8.94 -17.97 5.81
C LYS A 99 9.36 -19.18 4.99
N MET A 100 8.63 -19.42 3.90
CA MET A 100 9.12 -20.26 2.83
C MET A 100 10.10 -19.47 1.95
N PRO A 101 11.01 -20.13 1.22
CA PRO A 101 11.99 -19.46 0.37
C PRO A 101 11.39 -18.89 -0.94
N ASN A 102 10.08 -19.00 -1.13
CA ASN A 102 9.37 -18.57 -2.33
C ASN A 102 8.95 -17.09 -2.22
N HIS A 103 8.64 -16.47 -3.37
CA HIS A 103 8.15 -15.09 -3.52
C HIS A 103 8.90 -14.03 -2.67
N PRO A 104 10.25 -14.06 -2.62
CA PRO A 104 11.00 -13.17 -1.75
C PRO A 104 10.80 -11.69 -2.07
N HIS A 105 10.57 -11.34 -3.34
CA HIS A 105 10.29 -9.97 -3.78
C HIS A 105 8.94 -9.45 -3.27
N THR A 106 7.90 -10.30 -3.24
CA THR A 106 6.59 -9.92 -2.67
C THR A 106 6.69 -9.74 -1.16
N ASN A 107 7.37 -10.66 -0.46
CA ASN A 107 7.67 -10.53 0.97
C ASN A 107 8.37 -9.20 1.26
N MET A 108 9.39 -8.86 0.48
CA MET A 108 10.15 -7.62 0.60
C MET A 108 9.29 -6.37 0.36
N ALA A 109 8.48 -6.35 -0.70
CA ALA A 109 7.61 -5.21 -1.01
C ALA A 109 6.55 -4.98 0.09
N LYS A 110 5.95 -6.05 0.61
CA LYS A 110 4.99 -5.97 1.71
C LYS A 110 5.63 -5.55 3.03
N ALA A 111 6.87 -5.97 3.29
CA ALA A 111 7.64 -5.51 4.43
C ALA A 111 7.94 -4.01 4.32
N ALA A 112 8.32 -3.52 3.13
CA ALA A 112 8.53 -2.10 2.88
C ALA A 112 7.25 -1.28 3.10
N LEU A 113 6.09 -1.76 2.63
CA LEU A 113 4.80 -1.10 2.87
C LEU A 113 4.43 -1.06 4.37
N ASN A 114 4.65 -2.17 5.10
CA ASN A 114 4.45 -2.20 6.55
C ASN A 114 5.36 -1.20 7.27
N MET A 115 6.60 -1.08 6.82
CA MET A 115 7.56 -0.16 7.39
C MET A 115 7.17 1.30 7.13
N LEU A 116 6.65 1.62 5.93
CA LEU A 116 6.09 2.94 5.64
C LEU A 116 5.01 3.33 6.65
N THR A 117 3.99 2.48 6.84
CA THR A 117 2.93 2.74 7.83
C THR A 117 3.53 2.92 9.23
N ARG A 118 4.41 2.01 9.67
CA ARG A 118 5.03 2.08 11.00
C ARG A 118 5.86 3.35 11.22
N THR A 119 6.59 3.81 10.19
CA THR A 119 7.42 5.00 10.27
C THR A 119 6.60 6.28 10.31
N SER A 120 5.55 6.38 9.49
CA SER A 120 4.84 7.65 9.28
C SER A 120 3.61 7.84 10.17
N ALA A 121 2.99 6.76 10.67
CA ALA A 121 1.72 6.85 11.39
C ALA A 121 1.76 7.76 12.62
N GLU A 122 2.81 7.69 13.44
CA GLU A 122 2.88 8.46 14.69
C GLU A 122 3.01 9.97 14.44
N ASP A 123 3.85 10.38 13.49
CA ASP A 123 4.01 11.78 13.06
C ASP A 123 2.70 12.34 12.52
N LEU A 124 2.07 11.60 11.60
CA LEU A 124 0.82 12.01 10.97
C LEU A 124 -0.34 12.11 11.95
N ALA A 125 -0.45 11.19 12.90
CA ALA A 125 -1.50 11.22 13.91
C ALA A 125 -1.34 12.44 14.83
N LYS A 126 -0.12 12.67 15.34
CA LYS A 126 0.18 13.76 16.28
C LYS A 126 0.02 15.15 15.64
N ASN A 127 0.51 15.33 14.42
CA ASN A 127 0.62 16.65 13.81
C ASN A 127 -0.58 16.99 12.91
N ASN A 128 -1.19 15.98 12.29
CA ASN A 128 -2.15 16.20 11.21
C ASN A 128 -3.53 15.56 11.45
N HIS A 129 -3.75 14.79 12.53
CA HIS A 129 -4.97 13.98 12.72
C HIS A 129 -5.22 13.03 11.53
N ILE A 130 -4.13 12.44 11.03
CA ILE A 130 -4.14 11.46 9.96
C ILE A 130 -3.62 10.13 10.52
N TYR A 131 -4.45 9.10 10.50
CA TYR A 131 -4.12 7.77 10.99
C TYR A 131 -3.83 6.81 9.84
N MET A 132 -2.82 5.95 10.02
CA MET A 132 -2.44 4.92 9.03
C MET A 132 -2.54 3.51 9.60
#